data_AF-A0A7K0FJT9-F1
#
_entry.id   AF-A0A7K0FJT9-F1
#
_cell.length_a   1.000
_cell.length_b   1.000
_cell.length_c   1.000
_cell.angle_alpha   90.00
_cell.angle_beta   90.00
_cell.angle_gamma   90.00
#
_symmetry.space_group_name_H-M   'P 1'
#
loop_
_entity.id
_entity.type
_entity.pdbx_description
1 polymer ?
#
loop_
_entity_poly.entity_id
_entity_poly.type
_entity_poly.pdbx_seq_one_letter_code
_entity_poly.pdbx_strand_id
1 'polypeptide(L)'
;MKNIKLSTLIYFFCLICSTSTLRAQNSVSYFISLRGEISIKIDKADFFVCISTTGEIVNFSALADGNISRNFNEKIDRIGKVNIAYDIHDRISKIGDESISYDIHGRVGQIGETRISYNIHDKLDYIGDKRVYYDIHGRIERIGQIRVSYDIHGRLDKLQKEEDLFYHPLNYGSLNEPVYVDIIEK
;
A
#
# COMPACT_ATOMS: atom_id res chain seq x y z
N MET A 1 37.10 16.38 -41.19
CA MET A 1 38.30 15.59 -40.82
C MET A 1 38.56 15.67 -39.32
N LYS A 2 38.16 14.64 -38.57
CA LYS A 2 38.90 14.10 -37.41
C LYS A 2 38.31 12.72 -37.13
N ASN A 3 39.06 11.72 -37.57
CA ASN A 3 38.81 10.31 -37.35
C ASN A 3 39.15 9.98 -35.89
N ILE A 4 38.25 9.32 -35.17
CA ILE A 4 38.61 8.53 -33.99
C ILE A 4 38.21 7.09 -34.30
N LYS A 5 39.19 6.21 -34.07
CA LYS A 5 39.32 4.89 -34.67
C LYS A 5 38.28 3.91 -34.11
N LEU A 6 37.58 3.28 -35.06
CA LEU A 6 37.00 1.96 -34.97
C LEU A 6 38.11 0.94 -34.67
N SER A 7 38.03 0.29 -33.51
CA SER A 7 38.83 -0.88 -33.15
C SER A 7 37.92 -1.81 -32.34
N THR A 8 37.22 -2.70 -33.07
CA THR A 8 37.11 -4.16 -32.81
C THR A 8 37.47 -4.62 -31.39
N LEU A 9 36.75 -5.48 -30.67
CA LEU A 9 35.78 -6.55 -30.95
C LEU A 9 35.62 -7.21 -29.55
N ILE A 10 34.46 -7.65 -29.07
CA ILE A 10 34.08 -9.07 -29.01
C ILE A 10 32.68 -9.16 -28.37
N TYR A 11 31.84 -9.94 -29.04
CA TYR A 11 30.56 -10.51 -28.64
C TYR A 11 30.41 -10.83 -27.15
N PHE A 12 29.31 -10.36 -26.55
CA PHE A 12 28.43 -11.29 -25.84
C PHE A 12 26.98 -10.93 -26.07
N PHE A 13 26.35 -11.79 -26.86
CA PHE A 13 24.93 -12.01 -26.92
C PHE A 13 24.43 -12.33 -25.51
N CYS A 14 23.91 -11.34 -24.80
CA CYS A 14 23.00 -11.57 -23.68
C CYS A 14 21.60 -11.20 -24.14
N LEU A 15 21.09 -12.04 -25.04
CA LEU A 15 19.70 -12.47 -25.00
C LEU A 15 19.51 -13.21 -23.66
N ILE A 16 19.49 -12.47 -22.55
CA ILE A 16 18.89 -12.99 -21.33
C ILE A 16 17.41 -12.81 -21.61
N CYS A 17 16.81 -13.86 -22.17
CA CYS A 17 15.50 -14.31 -21.71
C CYS A 17 15.57 -14.43 -20.19
N SER A 18 15.57 -13.31 -19.50
CA SER A 18 14.89 -13.24 -18.24
C SER A 18 13.49 -12.93 -18.71
N THR A 19 12.67 -13.97 -18.78
CA THR A 19 11.36 -13.87 -18.14
C THR A 19 11.60 -13.54 -16.66
N SER A 20 12.22 -12.39 -16.37
CA SER A 20 11.80 -11.60 -15.26
C SER A 20 10.42 -11.18 -15.71
N THR A 21 9.44 -12.02 -15.37
CA THR A 21 8.19 -11.46 -14.89
C THR A 21 8.63 -10.44 -13.84
N LEU A 22 8.86 -9.20 -14.28
CA LEU A 22 8.79 -8.01 -13.46
C LEU A 22 7.34 -8.02 -12.99
N ARG A 23 7.04 -8.92 -12.04
CA ARG A 23 5.86 -8.86 -11.21
C ARG A 23 6.03 -7.51 -10.55
N ALA A 24 5.23 -6.53 -10.99
CA ALA A 24 5.20 -5.22 -10.40
C ALA A 24 5.27 -5.40 -8.88
N GLN A 25 6.36 -4.91 -8.28
CA GLN A 25 6.57 -5.00 -6.85
C GLN A 25 5.39 -4.30 -6.20
N ASN A 26 4.63 -5.00 -5.35
CA ASN A 26 3.49 -4.40 -4.66
C ASN A 26 4.00 -3.16 -3.93
N SER A 27 3.53 -1.97 -4.30
CA SER A 27 3.90 -0.76 -3.58
C SER A 27 2.97 -0.66 -2.38
N VAL A 28 3.55 -0.44 -1.20
CA VAL A 28 2.80 -0.23 0.04
C VAL A 28 3.03 1.22 0.46
N SER A 29 1.97 1.99 0.53
CA SER A 29 1.97 3.38 1.00
C SER A 29 1.07 3.53 2.22
N TYR A 30 1.24 4.61 2.98
CA TYR A 30 0.50 4.83 4.21
C TYR A 30 -0.10 6.23 4.19
N PHE A 31 -1.38 6.31 4.54
CA PHE A 31 -2.07 7.56 4.75
C PHE A 31 -2.21 7.79 6.23
N ILE A 32 -1.94 9.03 6.65
CA ILE A 32 -2.16 9.44 8.03
C ILE A 32 -3.02 10.70 8.06
N SER A 33 -4.12 10.66 8.79
CA SER A 33 -4.93 11.85 9.02
C SER A 33 -4.24 12.80 10.00
N LEU A 34 -4.63 14.08 10.01
CA LEU A 34 -4.15 15.04 11.03
C LEU A 34 -4.48 14.60 12.47
N ARG A 35 -5.46 13.71 12.63
CA ARG A 35 -5.83 13.09 13.92
C ARG A 35 -5.00 11.86 14.27
N GLY A 36 -4.07 11.46 13.40
CA GLY A 36 -3.18 10.32 13.62
C GLY A 36 -3.77 8.97 13.23
N GLU A 37 -4.91 8.94 12.56
CA GLU A 37 -5.49 7.69 12.05
C GLU A 37 -4.71 7.25 10.82
N ILE A 38 -4.28 5.98 10.80
CA ILE A 38 -3.47 5.42 9.72
C ILE A 38 -4.31 4.46 8.87
N SER A 39 -4.16 4.57 7.56
CA SER A 39 -4.64 3.58 6.58
C SER A 39 -3.48 3.14 5.70
N ILE A 40 -3.49 1.88 5.27
CA ILE A 40 -2.42 1.26 4.48
C ILE A 40 -2.95 1.02 3.08
N LYS A 41 -2.29 1.56 2.08
CA LYS A 41 -2.59 1.34 0.66
C LYS A 41 -1.66 0.30 0.09
N ILE A 42 -2.24 -0.73 -0.51
CA ILE A 42 -1.52 -1.73 -1.29
C ILE A 42 -1.85 -1.46 -2.76
N ASP A 43 -0.89 -0.91 -3.47
CA ASP A 43 -0.97 -0.59 -4.89
C ASP A 43 -0.60 -1.81 -5.74
N LYS A 44 -1.43 -2.02 -6.76
CA LYS A 44 -1.28 -3.01 -7.82
C LYS A 44 -1.34 -2.29 -9.15
N ALA A 45 -0.99 -2.99 -10.23
CA ALA A 45 -0.92 -2.39 -11.57
C ALA A 45 -2.22 -1.67 -11.96
N ASP A 46 -3.37 -2.32 -11.73
CA ASP A 46 -4.67 -1.83 -12.19
C ASP A 46 -5.61 -1.40 -11.07
N PHE A 47 -5.18 -1.48 -9.80
CA PHE A 47 -6.05 -1.16 -8.67
C PHE A 47 -5.23 -0.92 -7.40
N PHE A 48 -5.89 -0.40 -6.36
CA PHE A 48 -5.35 -0.38 -5.02
C PHE A 48 -6.41 -0.79 -4.00
N VAL A 49 -5.95 -1.27 -2.84
CA VAL A 49 -6.80 -1.54 -1.68
C VAL A 49 -6.25 -0.76 -0.50
N CYS A 50 -7.12 -0.07 0.22
CA CYS A 50 -6.82 0.58 1.49
C CYS A 50 -7.40 -0.23 2.64
N ILE A 51 -6.55 -0.56 3.61
CA ILE A 51 -6.96 -1.23 4.85
C ILE A 51 -6.70 -0.33 6.07
N SER A 52 -7.55 -0.43 7.08
CA SER A 52 -7.31 0.21 8.39
C SER A 52 -6.22 -0.55 9.16
N THR A 53 -5.72 0.06 10.24
CA THR A 53 -4.82 -0.64 11.19
C THR A 53 -5.52 -1.75 11.98
N THR A 54 -6.85 -1.82 11.94
CA THR A 54 -7.64 -2.93 12.51
C THR A 54 -7.88 -4.06 11.52
N GLY A 55 -7.47 -3.88 10.25
CA GLY A 55 -7.56 -4.90 9.21
C GLY A 55 -8.86 -4.93 8.44
N GLU A 56 -9.62 -3.85 8.44
CA GLU A 56 -10.82 -3.72 7.61
C GLU A 56 -10.44 -3.10 6.27
N ILE A 57 -11.05 -3.56 5.18
CA ILE A 57 -10.97 -2.83 3.90
C ILE A 57 -11.82 -1.58 4.02
N VAL A 58 -11.19 -0.41 4.03
CA VAL A 58 -11.87 0.88 4.16
C VAL A 58 -12.11 1.55 2.81
N ASN A 59 -11.31 1.20 1.81
CA ASN A 59 -11.46 1.72 0.45
C ASN A 59 -10.77 0.78 -0.55
N PHE A 60 -11.17 0.85 -1.81
CA PHE A 60 -10.43 0.30 -2.93
C PHE A 60 -10.78 1.11 -4.19
N SER A 61 -9.90 1.09 -5.17
CA SER A 61 -10.18 1.67 -6.48
C SER A 61 -9.50 0.86 -7.55
N ALA A 62 -10.03 0.91 -8.77
CA ALA A 62 -9.46 0.25 -9.93
C ALA A 62 -9.39 1.25 -11.09
N LEU A 63 -8.42 1.07 -11.97
CA LEU A 63 -8.33 1.80 -13.23
C LEU A 63 -9.63 1.59 -14.00
N ALA A 64 -10.40 2.65 -14.16
CA ALA A 64 -11.67 2.63 -14.86
C ALA A 64 -11.44 2.69 -16.38
N ASP A 65 -10.85 1.63 -16.95
CA ASP A 65 -10.75 1.45 -18.40
C ASP A 65 -12.02 0.79 -18.99
N GLY A 66 -13.19 1.33 -18.65
CA GLY A 66 -14.46 0.85 -19.20
C GLY A 66 -15.64 0.93 -18.25
N ASN A 67 -16.55 -0.04 -18.39
CA ASN A 67 -17.82 -0.06 -17.66
C ASN A 67 -17.65 -0.54 -16.22
N ILE A 68 -18.54 -0.06 -15.37
CA ILE A 68 -18.76 -0.60 -14.02
C ILE A 68 -19.99 -1.51 -14.09
N SER A 69 -19.86 -2.75 -13.62
CA SER A 69 -21.01 -3.67 -13.47
C SER A 69 -21.26 -4.02 -12.02
N ARG A 70 -22.46 -4.54 -11.78
CA ARG A 70 -22.90 -5.03 -10.48
C ARG A 70 -23.46 -6.43 -10.63
N ASN A 71 -23.24 -7.26 -9.61
CA ASN A 71 -23.83 -8.58 -9.53
C ASN A 71 -25.33 -8.51 -9.14
N PHE A 72 -25.97 -9.67 -9.00
CA PHE A 72 -27.39 -9.79 -8.63
C PHE A 72 -27.72 -9.23 -7.24
N ASN A 73 -26.73 -9.07 -6.36
CA ASN A 73 -26.85 -8.43 -5.04
C ASN A 73 -26.52 -6.93 -5.08
N GLU A 74 -26.49 -6.34 -6.28
CA GLU A 74 -26.14 -4.93 -6.53
C GLU A 74 -24.73 -4.52 -6.07
N LYS A 75 -23.84 -5.47 -5.76
CA LYS A 75 -22.44 -5.19 -5.43
C LYS A 75 -21.63 -4.99 -6.69
N ILE A 76 -20.70 -4.03 -6.68
CA ILE A 76 -19.78 -3.83 -7.80
C ILE A 76 -18.94 -5.10 -7.96
N ASP A 77 -19.06 -5.77 -9.10
CA ASP A 77 -18.33 -7.01 -9.42
C ASP A 77 -17.31 -6.81 -10.54
N ARG A 78 -17.28 -5.62 -11.16
CA ARG A 78 -16.31 -5.25 -12.17
C ARG A 78 -16.16 -3.74 -12.31
N ILE A 79 -14.92 -3.28 -12.52
CA ILE A 79 -14.56 -1.92 -12.92
C ILE A 79 -13.57 -2.02 -14.08
N GLY A 80 -13.97 -1.64 -15.30
CA GLY A 80 -13.13 -1.79 -16.49
C GLY A 80 -12.79 -3.27 -16.75
N LYS A 81 -11.50 -3.62 -16.73
CA LYS A 81 -11.03 -5.01 -16.79
C LYS A 81 -10.85 -5.70 -15.44
N VAL A 82 -10.96 -4.97 -14.33
CA VAL A 82 -10.74 -5.50 -12.99
C VAL A 82 -12.02 -6.14 -12.46
N ASN A 83 -11.97 -7.46 -12.22
CA ASN A 83 -13.07 -8.20 -11.60
C ASN A 83 -12.98 -8.13 -10.07
N ILE A 84 -14.12 -8.09 -9.39
CA ILE A 84 -14.21 -8.08 -7.93
C ILE A 84 -15.07 -9.26 -7.49
N ALA A 85 -14.53 -10.11 -6.64
CA ALA A 85 -15.23 -11.26 -6.08
C ALA A 85 -15.42 -11.11 -4.58
N TYR A 86 -16.46 -11.76 -4.07
CA TYR A 86 -16.83 -11.76 -2.66
C TYR A 86 -16.80 -13.18 -2.10
N ASP A 87 -16.48 -13.34 -0.82
CA ASP A 87 -16.63 -14.61 -0.11
C ASP A 87 -18.07 -14.82 0.39
N ILE A 88 -18.29 -15.96 1.04
CA ILE A 88 -19.59 -16.33 1.63
C ILE A 88 -20.04 -15.41 2.78
N HIS A 89 -19.12 -14.62 3.34
CA HIS A 89 -19.40 -13.63 4.37
C HIS A 89 -19.54 -12.23 3.78
N ASP A 90 -19.74 -12.15 2.45
CA ASP A 90 -19.97 -10.90 1.73
C ASP A 90 -18.79 -9.92 1.73
N ARG A 91 -17.58 -10.39 2.07
CA ARG A 91 -16.33 -9.63 2.08
C ARG A 91 -15.61 -9.76 0.74
N ILE A 92 -14.83 -8.76 0.34
CA ILE A 92 -14.06 -8.84 -0.91
C ILE A 92 -12.99 -9.93 -0.78
N SER A 93 -13.07 -10.97 -1.59
CA SER A 93 -12.15 -12.10 -1.58
C SER A 93 -11.14 -12.07 -2.73
N LYS A 94 -11.40 -11.28 -3.77
CA LYS A 94 -10.50 -11.11 -4.91
C LYS A 94 -10.72 -9.76 -5.59
N ILE A 95 -9.64 -9.11 -6.02
CA ILE A 95 -9.67 -7.96 -6.94
C ILE A 95 -8.65 -8.21 -8.06
N GLY A 96 -9.10 -8.15 -9.31
CA GLY A 96 -8.29 -8.56 -10.46
C GLY A 96 -7.82 -10.02 -10.30
N ASP A 97 -6.51 -10.22 -10.32
CA ASP A 97 -5.88 -11.52 -10.10
C ASP A 97 -5.41 -11.75 -8.67
N GLU A 98 -5.57 -10.77 -7.78
CA GLU A 98 -5.07 -10.84 -6.42
C GLU A 98 -6.14 -11.37 -5.47
N SER A 99 -5.81 -12.45 -4.77
CA SER A 99 -6.63 -12.98 -3.68
C SER A 99 -6.46 -12.14 -2.41
N ILE A 100 -7.56 -11.99 -1.67
CA ILE A 100 -7.58 -11.36 -0.36
C ILE A 100 -7.99 -12.43 0.66
N SER A 101 -7.15 -12.62 1.67
CA SER A 101 -7.43 -13.56 2.77
C SER A 101 -7.64 -12.82 4.07
N TYR A 102 -8.40 -13.47 4.96
CA TYR A 102 -8.74 -12.94 6.28
C TYR A 102 -8.29 -13.91 7.35
N ASP A 103 -7.88 -13.38 8.50
CA ASP A 103 -7.62 -14.18 9.69
C ASP A 103 -8.94 -14.64 10.36
N ILE A 104 -8.80 -15.40 11.46
CA ILE A 104 -9.94 -15.93 12.21
C ILE A 104 -10.82 -14.84 12.85
N HIS A 105 -10.32 -13.62 12.99
CA HIS A 105 -11.05 -12.47 13.52
C HIS A 105 -11.68 -11.63 12.39
N GLY A 106 -11.52 -12.07 11.14
CA GLY A 106 -12.05 -11.38 9.97
C GLY A 106 -11.24 -10.17 9.52
N ARG A 107 -10.01 -10.01 10.01
CA ARG A 107 -9.07 -8.96 9.59
C ARG A 107 -8.33 -9.40 8.34
N VAL A 108 -8.04 -8.49 7.42
CA VAL A 108 -7.22 -8.79 6.24
C VAL A 108 -5.85 -9.29 6.70
N GLY A 109 -5.52 -10.52 6.30
CA GLY A 109 -4.24 -11.19 6.59
C GLY A 109 -3.31 -11.25 5.38
N GLN A 110 -3.84 -11.14 4.16
CA GLN A 110 -3.03 -11.12 2.94
C GLN A 110 -3.77 -10.47 1.78
N ILE A 111 -3.04 -9.70 0.96
CA ILE A 111 -3.49 -9.23 -0.37
C ILE A 111 -2.42 -9.59 -1.39
N GLY A 112 -2.70 -10.56 -2.25
CA GLY A 112 -1.70 -11.10 -3.16
C GLY A 112 -0.51 -11.68 -2.41
N GLU A 113 0.69 -11.18 -2.69
CA GLU A 113 1.92 -11.55 -1.97
C GLU A 113 2.17 -10.72 -0.68
N THR A 114 1.39 -9.66 -0.44
CA THR A 114 1.58 -8.79 0.74
C THR A 114 0.88 -9.40 1.95
N ARG A 115 1.67 -9.92 2.91
CA ARG A 115 1.16 -10.43 4.19
C ARG A 115 0.94 -9.31 5.18
N ILE A 116 -0.11 -9.42 5.98
CA ILE A 116 -0.44 -8.50 7.07
C ILE A 116 -0.65 -9.34 8.33
N SER A 117 0.00 -8.96 9.43
CA SER A 117 -0.12 -9.69 10.70
C SER A 117 -0.44 -8.76 11.86
N TYR A 118 -1.08 -9.34 12.87
CA TYR A 118 -1.46 -8.67 14.11
C TYR A 118 -0.84 -9.45 15.27
N ASN A 119 -0.42 -8.74 16.31
CA ASN A 119 0.14 -9.35 17.50
C ASN A 119 -0.97 -9.85 18.44
N ILE A 120 -0.56 -10.45 19.56
CA ILE A 120 -1.45 -11.00 20.60
C ILE A 120 -2.35 -9.97 21.29
N HIS A 121 -2.12 -8.67 21.06
CA HIS A 121 -2.92 -7.55 21.57
C HIS A 121 -3.79 -6.93 20.48
N ASP A 122 -4.03 -7.65 19.39
CA ASP A 122 -4.83 -7.23 18.23
C ASP A 122 -4.34 -5.97 17.52
N LYS A 123 -3.07 -5.59 17.76
CA LYS A 123 -2.42 -4.49 17.07
C LYS A 123 -1.69 -5.00 15.84
N LEU A 124 -1.80 -4.27 14.75
CA LEU A 124 -1.00 -4.49 13.54
C LEU A 124 0.50 -4.61 13.89
N ASP A 125 1.14 -5.68 13.46
CA ASP A 125 2.52 -6.00 13.78
C ASP A 125 3.43 -5.91 12.55
N TYR A 126 2.99 -6.46 11.41
CA TYR A 126 3.73 -6.39 10.15
C TYR A 126 2.83 -6.14 8.94
N ILE A 127 3.41 -5.47 7.94
CA ILE A 127 2.91 -5.40 6.56
C ILE A 127 4.08 -5.71 5.63
N GLY A 128 3.99 -6.80 4.88
CA GLY A 128 5.11 -7.34 4.13
C GLY A 128 6.29 -7.62 5.07
N ASP A 129 7.40 -6.95 4.82
CA ASP A 129 8.63 -7.00 5.63
C ASP A 129 8.73 -5.85 6.67
N LYS A 130 7.76 -4.92 6.69
CA LYS A 130 7.80 -3.74 7.55
C LYS A 130 7.14 -4.01 8.89
N ARG A 131 7.90 -3.84 9.96
CA ARG A 131 7.40 -3.90 11.34
C ARG A 131 6.75 -2.59 11.76
N VAL A 132 5.69 -2.69 12.56
CA VAL A 132 4.97 -1.57 13.17
C VAL A 132 5.35 -1.45 14.65
N TYR A 133 5.61 -0.21 15.09
CA TYR A 133 5.93 0.12 16.47
C TYR A 133 4.98 1.17 16.99
N TYR A 134 4.74 1.11 18.30
CA TYR A 134 3.77 1.94 18.99
C TYR A 134 4.41 2.72 20.13
N ASP A 135 3.95 3.95 20.32
CA ASP A 135 4.32 4.75 21.48
C ASP A 135 3.60 4.25 22.75
N ILE A 136 3.90 4.91 23.88
CA ILE A 136 3.31 4.62 25.19
C ILE A 136 1.79 4.83 25.24
N HIS A 137 1.22 5.60 24.30
CA HIS A 137 -0.21 5.85 24.18
C HIS A 137 -0.89 4.87 23.21
N GLY A 138 -0.13 3.96 22.63
CA GLY A 138 -0.63 2.96 21.69
C GLY A 138 -0.87 3.49 20.28
N ARG A 139 -0.34 4.67 19.92
CA ARG A 139 -0.34 5.20 18.56
C ARG A 139 0.86 4.66 17.79
N ILE A 140 0.74 4.52 16.48
CA ILE A 140 1.86 4.05 15.65
C ILE A 140 2.93 5.14 15.60
N GLU A 141 4.11 4.88 16.14
CA GLU A 141 5.24 5.82 16.11
C GLU A 141 6.26 5.46 15.03
N ARG A 142 6.23 4.23 14.50
CA ARG A 142 7.10 3.83 13.40
C ARG A 142 6.53 2.69 12.57
N ILE A 143 6.73 2.76 11.26
CA ILE A 143 6.49 1.66 10.32
C ILE A 143 7.71 1.48 9.43
N GLY A 144 8.39 0.33 9.54
CA GLY A 144 9.68 0.13 8.90
C GLY A 144 10.67 1.24 9.31
N GLN A 145 11.14 2.01 8.33
CA GLN A 145 12.07 3.14 8.54
C GLN A 145 11.40 4.50 8.72
N ILE A 146 10.06 4.54 8.76
CA ILE A 146 9.32 5.80 8.85
C ILE A 146 8.86 6.04 10.27
N ARG A 147 9.22 7.18 10.82
CA ARG A 147 8.81 7.64 12.14
C ARG A 147 7.67 8.63 12.02
N VAL A 148 6.72 8.50 12.94
CA VAL A 148 5.58 9.38 13.10
C VAL A 148 5.70 10.02 14.48
N SER A 149 5.61 11.35 14.53
CA SER A 149 5.59 12.09 15.79
C SER A 149 4.30 12.87 15.91
N TYR A 150 3.85 13.00 17.15
CA TYR A 150 2.59 13.63 17.49
C TYR A 150 2.80 14.76 18.48
N ASP A 151 1.95 15.78 18.40
CA ASP A 151 1.91 16.85 19.39
C ASP A 151 1.30 16.37 20.72
N ILE A 152 1.32 17.26 21.71
CA ILE A 152 0.75 17.02 23.04
C ILE A 152 -0.77 16.76 23.03
N HIS A 153 -1.45 17.08 21.93
CA HIS A 153 -2.89 16.91 21.76
C HIS A 153 -3.25 15.67 20.94
N GLY A 154 -2.28 14.85 20.57
CA GLY A 154 -2.54 13.63 19.82
C GLY A 154 -2.43 13.77 18.31
N ARG A 155 -2.17 14.97 17.78
CA ARG A 155 -2.24 15.29 16.36
C ARG A 155 -0.92 15.01 15.68
N LEU A 156 -0.95 14.72 14.39
CA LEU A 156 0.26 14.55 13.60
C LEU A 156 1.10 15.84 13.66
N ASP A 157 2.36 15.69 14.08
CA ASP A 157 3.34 16.78 14.16
C ASP A 157 4.43 16.63 13.09
N LYS A 158 4.99 15.42 12.95
CA LYS A 158 6.10 15.19 12.01
C LYS A 158 6.11 13.78 11.43
N LEU A 159 6.62 13.69 10.21
CA LEU A 159 6.96 12.44 9.54
C LEU A 159 8.43 12.45 9.12
N GLN A 160 9.11 11.33 9.30
CA GLN A 160 10.53 11.21 8.97
C GLN A 160 10.80 9.84 8.37
N LYS A 161 11.48 9.78 7.22
CA LYS A 161 12.11 8.56 6.71
C LYS A 161 13.59 8.60 7.12
N GLU A 162 14.20 7.49 7.49
CA GLU A 162 15.67 7.50 7.66
C GLU A 162 16.28 7.98 6.33
N GLU A 163 17.09 9.04 6.42
CA GLU A 163 17.74 9.82 5.34
C GLU A 163 16.94 10.95 4.65
N ASP A 164 15.61 11.03 4.78
CA ASP A 164 14.81 12.14 4.21
C ASP A 164 13.80 12.71 5.21
N LEU A 165 13.86 14.03 5.42
CA LEU A 165 13.00 14.73 6.37
C LEU A 165 11.84 15.42 5.63
N PHE A 166 10.65 14.83 5.67
CA PHE A 166 9.44 15.46 5.14
C PHE A 166 8.82 16.36 6.22
N TYR A 167 9.20 17.64 6.22
CA TYR A 167 8.47 18.65 6.97
C TYR A 167 7.16 18.97 6.26
N HIS A 168 6.02 18.67 6.90
CA HIS A 168 4.74 19.26 6.55
C HIS A 168 4.37 20.30 7.61
N PRO A 169 4.48 21.62 7.33
CA PRO A 169 3.97 22.63 8.25
C PRO A 169 2.44 22.52 8.33
N LEU A 170 1.91 22.44 9.55
CA LEU A 170 0.49 22.50 9.85
C LEU A 170 -0.06 23.90 9.56
N ASN A 171 -0.37 24.19 8.30
CA ASN A 171 -1.31 25.26 7.97
C ASN A 171 -1.92 25.07 6.58
N TYR A 172 -2.88 24.16 6.47
CA TYR A 172 -3.88 24.21 5.41
C TYR A 172 -5.26 24.17 6.05
N GLY A 173 -6.09 25.14 5.69
CA GLY A 173 -7.48 25.21 6.10
C GLY A 173 -8.23 23.94 5.68
N SER A 174 -9.13 23.47 6.55
CA SER A 174 -9.83 22.17 6.54
C SER A 174 -9.10 21.06 7.31
N LEU A 175 -9.58 20.79 8.53
CA LEU A 175 -9.14 19.73 9.45
C LEU A 175 -9.35 18.29 8.94
N ASN A 176 -9.82 18.12 7.70
CA ASN A 176 -10.33 16.84 7.18
C ASN A 176 -9.53 16.30 5.98
N GLU A 177 -8.48 16.98 5.51
CA GLU A 177 -7.67 16.46 4.40
C GLU A 177 -6.60 15.50 4.94
N PRO A 178 -6.51 14.26 4.41
CA PRO A 178 -5.46 13.31 4.81
C PRO A 178 -4.09 13.82 4.34
N VAL A 179 -3.05 13.58 5.15
CA VAL A 179 -1.67 13.82 4.73
C VAL A 179 -1.19 12.58 3.98
N TYR A 180 -0.74 12.80 2.74
CA TYR A 180 -0.28 11.78 1.84
C TYR A 180 1.21 11.54 2.03
N VAL A 181 1.60 10.28 2.24
CA VAL A 181 3.00 9.88 2.33
C VAL A 181 3.17 8.69 1.39
N ASP A 182 3.47 9.00 0.13
CA ASP A 182 3.84 7.96 -0.83
C ASP A 182 5.22 7.44 -0.46
N ILE A 183 5.27 6.17 -0.06
CA ILE A 183 6.53 5.48 0.13
C ILE A 183 6.83 4.76 -1.17
N ILE A 184 7.47 5.48 -2.07
CA ILE A 184 8.08 4.87 -3.24
C ILE A 184 9.36 4.18 -2.74
N GLU A 185 9.35 2.85 -2.67
CA GLU A 185 10.58 2.06 -2.59
C GLU A 185 11.22 2.03 -3.98
N LYS A 186 12.52 2.33 -4.05
CA LYS A 186 13.35 2.17 -5.24
C LYS A 186 13.85 0.73 -5.35
#